data_AF-A0AAD5XGH5-F1
#
_entry.id   AF-A0AAD5XGH5-F1
#
_cell.length_a   1.000
_cell.length_b   1.000
_cell.length_c   1.000
_cell.angle_alpha   90.00
_cell.angle_beta   90.00
_cell.angle_gamma   90.00
#
_symmetry.space_group_name_H-M   'P 1'
#
loop_
_entity.id
_entity.type
_entity.pdbx_description
1 polymer ?
#
loop_
_entity_poly.entity_id
_entity_poly.type
_entity_poly.pdbx_seq_one_letter_code
_entity_poly.pdbx_strand_id
1 'polypeptide(L)'
;MFVHSNHGFADVKIAAPLELDLGAFKSSGVQSNEILFPEETVVAPAEPIVDASAMEQLTGMGFSELRSKKALLKTGNNGAETAMNWLFEHMEDSDIDDPIEATSGSVAASDSVDYSSFVDMGFSISQAKKAMSQTNNNLERAIDWLFSHSGEEMAIDEPVVPTISGSETSASPRYELIGFISHRGTSAHCGHYVAHIKKGDQWVLFNDNKVAEVPDAEKAIGEAYIYFYKSIL
;
A
#
# COMPACT_ATOMS: atom_id res chain seq x y z
N MET A 1 -33.74 23.42 27.92
CA MET A 1 -32.72 22.51 28.47
C MET A 1 -32.46 21.45 27.40
N PHE A 2 -31.39 21.59 26.63
CA PHE A 2 -31.10 20.71 25.50
C PHE A 2 -30.52 19.40 26.02
N VAL A 3 -31.27 18.32 25.83
CA VAL A 3 -30.82 16.95 26.10
C VAL A 3 -29.76 16.62 25.05
N HIS A 4 -28.49 16.62 25.45
CA HIS A 4 -27.40 16.15 24.62
C HIS A 4 -27.50 14.62 24.57
N SER A 5 -28.06 14.08 23.49
CA SER A 5 -27.93 12.66 23.16
C SER A 5 -26.44 12.37 22.93
N ASN A 6 -25.83 11.67 23.88
CA ASN A 6 -24.47 11.15 23.77
C ASN A 6 -24.35 10.32 22.49
N HIS A 7 -23.24 10.49 21.79
CA HIS A 7 -22.88 9.71 20.61
C HIS A 7 -22.53 8.26 21.01
N GLY A 8 -23.59 7.47 21.22
CA GLY A 8 -23.78 6.07 20.82
C GLY A 8 -22.66 5.04 21.01
N PHE A 9 -22.25 4.72 22.24
CA PHE A 9 -21.73 3.37 22.49
C PHE A 9 -22.91 2.39 22.39
N ALA A 10 -22.93 1.57 21.35
CA ALA A 10 -23.99 0.60 21.12
C ALA A 10 -23.79 -0.59 22.06
N ASP A 11 -24.51 -0.59 23.19
CA ASP A 11 -24.60 -1.73 24.11
C ASP A 11 -25.49 -2.83 23.49
N VAL A 12 -24.93 -3.56 22.52
CA VAL A 12 -25.62 -4.60 21.76
C VAL A 12 -25.05 -5.95 22.16
N LYS A 13 -25.95 -6.87 22.53
CA LYS A 13 -25.57 -8.24 22.86
C LYS A 13 -25.51 -9.08 21.60
N ILE A 14 -24.31 -9.54 21.24
CA ILE A 14 -24.09 -10.40 20.08
C ILE A 14 -23.76 -11.79 20.59
N ALA A 15 -24.68 -12.74 20.37
CA ALA A 15 -24.44 -14.14 20.67
C ALA A 15 -23.47 -14.73 19.62
N ALA A 16 -22.18 -14.49 19.82
CA ALA A 16 -21.14 -15.04 18.96
C ALA A 16 -21.06 -16.56 19.16
N PRO A 17 -21.02 -17.36 18.08
CA PRO A 17 -21.05 -18.82 18.20
C PRO A 17 -19.70 -19.36 18.68
N LEU A 18 -19.72 -20.46 19.44
CA LEU A 18 -18.48 -21.13 19.87
C LEU A 18 -17.73 -21.78 18.70
N GLU A 19 -18.47 -22.23 17.68
CA GLU A 19 -17.95 -22.73 16.42
C GLU A 19 -18.48 -21.87 15.28
N LEU A 20 -17.59 -21.40 14.41
CA LEU A 20 -17.89 -20.50 13.32
C LEU A 20 -17.43 -21.10 11.99
N ASP A 21 -18.37 -21.29 11.06
CA ASP A 21 -18.06 -21.72 9.69
C ASP A 21 -18.16 -20.52 8.73
N LEU A 22 -17.02 -20.12 8.17
CA LEU A 22 -16.91 -19.02 7.21
C LEU A 22 -16.77 -19.51 5.77
N GLY A 23 -17.02 -20.80 5.50
CA GLY A 23 -16.81 -21.39 4.17
C GLY A 23 -17.65 -20.72 3.09
N ALA A 24 -18.84 -20.26 3.43
CA ALA A 24 -19.73 -19.51 2.52
C ALA A 24 -19.19 -18.13 2.12
N PHE A 25 -18.26 -17.55 2.89
CA PHE A 25 -17.67 -16.23 2.61
C PHE A 25 -16.34 -16.33 1.87
N LYS A 26 -15.87 -17.55 1.54
CA LYS A 26 -14.65 -17.73 0.78
C LYS A 26 -14.86 -17.24 -0.64
N SER A 27 -14.05 -16.26 -1.06
CA SER A 27 -14.04 -15.79 -2.44
C SER A 27 -13.61 -16.92 -3.37
N SER A 28 -14.34 -17.10 -4.47
CA SER A 28 -13.99 -18.01 -5.55
C SER A 28 -13.17 -17.31 -6.65
N GLY A 29 -12.77 -16.06 -6.45
CA GLY A 29 -12.08 -15.24 -7.44
C GLY A 29 -12.97 -14.87 -8.62
N VAL A 30 -12.33 -14.40 -9.71
CA VAL A 30 -13.01 -14.10 -10.97
C VAL A 30 -13.58 -15.37 -11.58
N GLN A 31 -14.87 -15.38 -11.87
CA GLN A 31 -15.53 -16.53 -12.48
C GLN A 31 -15.40 -16.52 -14.01
N SER A 32 -15.45 -17.70 -14.63
CA SER A 32 -15.31 -17.83 -16.09
C SER A 32 -16.39 -17.09 -16.90
N ASN A 33 -17.49 -16.69 -16.27
CA ASN A 33 -18.61 -15.95 -16.87
C ASN A 33 -18.60 -14.45 -16.52
N GLU A 34 -17.56 -13.95 -15.86
CA GLU A 34 -17.42 -12.54 -15.49
C GLU A 34 -16.60 -11.78 -16.53
N ILE A 35 -17.04 -10.56 -16.85
CA ILE A 35 -16.30 -9.62 -17.69
C ILE A 35 -15.64 -8.63 -16.74
N LEU A 36 -14.32 -8.61 -16.74
CA LEU A 36 -13.56 -7.64 -15.94
C LEU A 36 -13.86 -6.22 -16.39
N PHE A 37 -13.90 -5.31 -15.42
CA PHE A 37 -13.97 -3.91 -15.75
C PHE A 37 -12.72 -3.55 -16.58
N PRO A 38 -12.86 -2.82 -17.71
CA PRO A 38 -11.69 -2.38 -18.45
C PRO A 38 -10.84 -1.57 -17.50
N GLU A 39 -9.62 -2.02 -17.23
CA GLU A 39 -8.63 -1.15 -16.64
C GLU A 39 -8.50 0.03 -17.62
N GLU A 40 -8.79 1.24 -17.14
CA GLU A 40 -8.31 2.41 -17.85
C GLU A 40 -6.82 2.18 -17.97
N THR A 41 -6.38 1.88 -19.19
CA THR A 41 -4.98 1.99 -19.52
C THR A 41 -4.67 3.46 -19.27
N VAL A 42 -4.20 3.76 -18.07
CA VAL A 42 -3.21 4.79 -17.87
C VAL A 42 -2.10 4.36 -18.78
N VAL A 43 -2.20 4.82 -20.03
CA VAL A 43 -1.15 4.73 -21.01
C VAL A 43 0.01 5.39 -20.29
N ALA A 44 0.90 4.56 -19.73
CA ALA A 44 2.19 4.99 -19.24
C ALA A 44 2.69 5.96 -20.31
N PRO A 45 3.06 7.21 -19.95
CA PRO A 45 3.32 8.24 -20.93
C PRO A 45 4.30 7.66 -21.94
N ALA A 46 3.78 7.34 -23.12
CA ALA A 46 4.55 6.69 -24.15
C ALA A 46 5.74 7.61 -24.38
N GLU A 47 6.95 7.06 -24.28
CA GLU A 47 8.16 7.81 -24.65
C GLU A 47 7.83 8.54 -25.95
N PRO A 48 7.94 9.88 -25.95
CA PRO A 48 7.24 10.64 -26.97
C PRO A 48 7.83 10.30 -28.33
N ILE A 49 7.00 9.66 -29.15
CA ILE A 49 7.38 9.11 -30.45
C ILE A 49 7.75 10.29 -31.34
N VAL A 50 9.05 10.48 -31.56
CA VAL A 50 9.57 11.51 -32.45
C VAL A 50 9.34 11.05 -33.89
N ASP A 51 8.83 11.94 -34.75
CA ASP A 51 8.65 11.65 -36.17
C ASP A 51 10.01 11.34 -36.83
N ALA A 52 10.19 10.07 -37.24
CA ALA A 52 11.42 9.57 -37.84
C ALA A 52 11.79 10.30 -39.14
N SER A 53 10.80 10.71 -39.94
CA SER A 53 11.04 11.46 -41.18
C SER A 53 11.56 12.86 -40.88
N ALA A 54 10.98 13.53 -39.89
CA ALA A 54 11.42 14.86 -39.48
C ALA A 54 12.80 14.83 -38.79
N MET A 55 13.06 13.77 -38.01
CA MET A 55 14.36 13.55 -37.38
C MET A 55 15.48 13.32 -38.40
N GLU A 56 15.21 12.53 -39.45
CA GLU A 56 16.17 12.28 -40.53
C GLU A 56 16.47 13.55 -41.33
N GLN A 57 15.46 14.39 -41.58
CA GLN A 57 15.65 15.69 -42.24
C GLN A 57 16.51 16.63 -41.41
N LEU A 58 16.24 16.79 -40.11
CA LEU A 58 17.02 17.66 -39.24
C LEU A 58 18.46 17.15 -39.03
N THR A 59 18.64 15.84 -38.88
CA THR A 59 19.97 15.23 -38.77
C THR A 59 20.74 15.33 -40.08
N GLY A 60 20.07 15.14 -41.23
CA GLY A 60 20.64 15.31 -42.57
C GLY A 60 21.05 16.76 -42.88
N MET A 61 20.48 17.73 -42.18
CA MET A 61 20.86 19.15 -42.24
C MET A 61 22.04 19.52 -41.32
N GLY A 62 22.51 18.57 -40.50
CA GLY A 62 23.68 18.73 -39.64
C GLY A 62 23.37 19.03 -38.17
N PHE A 63 22.10 18.98 -37.76
CA PHE A 63 21.74 19.12 -36.34
C PHE A 63 21.91 17.80 -35.59
N SER A 64 22.40 17.84 -34.35
CA SER A 64 22.58 16.62 -33.54
C SER A 64 21.23 15.97 -33.21
N GLU A 65 21.20 14.64 -33.13
CA GLU A 65 19.97 13.88 -32.82
C GLU A 65 19.26 14.36 -31.55
N LEU A 66 20.00 14.75 -30.52
CA LEU A 66 19.45 15.18 -29.23
C LEU A 66 18.67 16.49 -29.35
N ARG A 67 19.25 17.47 -30.05
CA ARG A 67 18.62 18.75 -30.37
C ARG A 67 17.39 18.58 -31.27
N SER A 68 17.50 17.73 -32.30
CA SER A 68 16.39 17.41 -33.21
C SER A 68 15.23 16.76 -32.45
N LYS A 69 15.52 15.83 -31.54
CA LYS A 69 14.51 15.24 -30.64
C LYS A 69 13.90 16.30 -29.74
N LYS A 70 14.69 17.14 -29.04
CA LYS A 70 14.17 18.21 -28.15
C LYS A 70 13.24 19.17 -28.89
N ALA A 71 13.62 19.61 -30.10
CA ALA A 71 12.83 20.50 -30.92
C ALA A 71 11.51 19.85 -31.38
N LEU A 72 11.54 18.61 -31.87
CA LEU A 72 10.35 17.87 -32.27
C LEU A 72 9.39 17.63 -31.10
N LEU A 73 9.92 17.38 -29.91
CA LEU A 73 9.13 17.23 -28.69
C LEU A 73 8.48 18.53 -28.24
N LYS A 74 9.21 19.66 -28.27
CA LYS A 74 8.69 20.98 -27.89
C LYS A 74 7.70 21.55 -28.90
N THR A 75 7.84 21.20 -30.17
CA THR A 75 6.92 21.61 -31.25
C THR A 75 5.76 20.66 -31.48
N GLY A 76 5.70 19.53 -30.73
CA GLY A 76 4.60 18.57 -30.81
C GLY A 76 4.57 17.75 -32.10
N ASN A 77 5.73 17.42 -32.68
CA ASN A 77 5.89 16.69 -33.95
C ASN A 77 5.17 17.34 -35.15
N ASN A 78 5.09 18.66 -35.19
CA ASN A 78 4.40 19.39 -36.27
C ASN A 78 5.29 19.62 -37.51
N GLY A 79 6.00 18.56 -37.94
CA GLY A 79 6.90 18.56 -39.10
C GLY A 79 8.30 19.17 -38.84
N ALA A 80 9.23 18.88 -39.76
CA ALA A 80 10.64 19.30 -39.66
C ALA A 80 10.84 20.81 -39.74
N GLU A 81 10.03 21.53 -40.52
CA GLU A 81 10.14 22.99 -40.69
C GLU A 81 9.85 23.75 -39.38
N THR A 82 8.82 23.32 -38.63
CA THR A 82 8.45 23.93 -37.35
C THR A 82 9.52 23.65 -36.29
N ALA A 83 10.02 22.43 -36.24
CA ALA A 83 11.12 22.05 -35.35
C ALA A 83 12.43 22.78 -35.70
N MET A 84 12.71 23.00 -36.98
CA MET A 84 13.85 23.77 -37.46
C MET A 84 13.77 25.24 -37.02
N ASN A 85 12.62 25.89 -37.15
CA ASN A 85 12.42 27.26 -36.67
C ASN A 85 12.62 27.37 -35.17
N TRP A 86 12.06 26.43 -34.39
CA TRP A 86 12.28 26.39 -32.94
C TRP A 86 13.76 26.20 -32.60
N LEU A 87 14.45 25.33 -33.34
CA LEU A 87 15.87 25.07 -33.14
C LEU A 87 16.73 26.29 -33.47
N PHE A 88 16.37 27.09 -34.47
CA PHE A 88 17.08 28.35 -34.75
C PHE A 88 16.93 29.37 -33.64
N GLU A 89 15.74 29.47 -33.05
CA GLU A 89 15.46 30.42 -31.97
C GLU A 89 16.15 30.04 -30.66
N HIS A 90 16.43 28.75 -30.44
CA HIS A 90 16.95 28.22 -29.17
C HIS A 90 18.37 27.65 -29.29
N MET A 91 19.06 27.76 -30.44
CA MET A 91 20.38 27.14 -30.66
C MET A 91 21.50 27.68 -29.77
N GLU A 92 21.33 28.88 -29.22
CA GLU A 92 22.28 29.55 -28.33
C GLU A 92 21.99 29.26 -26.85
N ASP A 93 20.91 28.54 -26.55
CA ASP A 93 20.56 28.20 -25.18
C ASP A 93 21.55 27.15 -24.67
N SER A 94 22.16 27.44 -23.53
CA SER A 94 23.16 26.58 -22.88
C SER A 94 22.61 25.23 -22.43
N ASP A 95 21.27 25.06 -22.36
CA ASP A 95 20.59 23.83 -21.99
C ASP A 95 20.24 22.94 -23.21
N ILE A 96 20.56 23.39 -24.43
CA ILE A 96 20.11 22.70 -25.65
C ILE A 96 20.79 21.33 -25.84
N ASP A 97 21.99 21.16 -25.29
CA ASP A 97 22.75 19.91 -25.31
C ASP A 97 22.53 19.05 -24.04
N ASP A 98 21.73 19.53 -23.08
CA ASP A 98 21.43 18.78 -21.87
C ASP A 98 20.54 17.56 -22.21
N PRO A 99 20.80 16.39 -21.59
CA PRO A 99 19.96 15.20 -21.77
C PRO A 99 18.49 15.55 -21.56
N ILE A 100 17.60 14.96 -22.39
CA ILE A 100 16.15 15.14 -22.26
C ILE A 100 15.70 14.43 -20.98
N GLU A 101 15.89 15.09 -19.84
CA GLU A 101 15.29 14.67 -18.59
C GLU A 101 13.79 14.94 -18.70
N ALA A 102 13.02 13.85 -18.74
CA ALA A 102 11.61 13.92 -18.41
C ALA A 102 11.50 14.65 -17.07
N THR A 103 10.84 15.80 -17.06
CA THR A 103 10.59 16.66 -15.90
C THR A 103 10.48 15.88 -14.60
N SER A 104 11.57 15.87 -13.85
CA SER A 104 11.64 15.54 -12.43
C SER A 104 12.75 16.41 -11.91
N GLY A 105 12.40 17.49 -11.21
CA GLY A 105 13.36 18.42 -10.64
C GLY A 105 14.39 17.65 -9.82
N SER A 106 15.60 17.55 -10.35
CA SER A 106 16.77 17.02 -9.69
C SER A 106 17.25 18.05 -8.67
N VAL A 107 16.52 18.16 -7.56
CA VAL A 107 17.13 18.65 -6.34
C VAL A 107 18.12 17.58 -5.89
N ALA A 108 19.38 17.81 -6.26
CA ALA A 108 20.53 17.11 -5.70
C ALA A 108 20.45 17.18 -4.16
N ALA A 109 19.96 16.11 -3.55
CA ALA A 109 19.90 15.96 -2.11
C ALA A 109 21.13 15.17 -1.67
N SER A 110 22.14 15.91 -1.24
CA SER A 110 22.97 15.63 -0.07
C SER A 110 23.14 14.14 0.28
N ASP A 111 24.30 13.60 -0.10
CA ASP A 111 24.95 12.48 0.58
C ASP A 111 24.78 12.56 2.12
N SER A 112 24.57 11.40 2.76
CA SER A 112 24.43 11.12 4.21
C SER A 112 23.04 10.91 4.82
N VAL A 113 22.06 10.45 4.04
CA VAL A 113 20.89 9.77 4.65
C VAL A 113 21.33 8.40 5.18
N ASP A 114 21.16 8.17 6.48
CA ASP A 114 21.40 6.86 7.09
C ASP A 114 20.26 5.90 6.74
N TYR A 115 20.59 4.81 6.04
CA TYR A 115 19.65 3.77 5.65
C TYR A 115 19.63 2.58 6.62
N SER A 116 20.41 2.63 7.70
CA SER A 116 20.51 1.55 8.71
C SER A 116 19.14 1.12 9.23
N SER A 117 18.26 2.08 9.56
CA SER A 117 16.93 1.81 10.11
C SER A 117 16.03 1.00 9.16
N PHE A 118 16.22 1.15 7.85
CA PHE A 118 15.46 0.38 6.86
C PHE A 118 15.99 -1.05 6.76
N VAL A 119 17.32 -1.22 6.78
CA VAL A 119 17.97 -2.54 6.74
C VAL A 119 17.65 -3.33 8.01
N ASP A 120 17.64 -2.67 9.17
CA ASP A 120 17.25 -3.27 10.45
C ASP A 120 15.79 -3.74 10.46
N MET A 121 14.91 -3.06 9.70
CA MET A 121 13.51 -3.48 9.47
C MET A 121 13.37 -4.55 8.39
N GLY A 122 14.46 -4.94 7.72
CA GLY A 122 14.48 -5.98 6.68
C GLY A 122 14.27 -5.47 5.25
N PHE A 123 14.31 -4.15 5.03
CA PHE A 123 14.19 -3.55 3.70
C PHE A 123 15.56 -3.35 3.04
N SER A 124 15.61 -3.46 1.72
CA SER A 124 16.84 -3.19 0.98
C SER A 124 17.12 -1.70 0.87
N ILE A 125 18.39 -1.33 0.63
CA ILE A 125 18.80 0.07 0.44
C ILE A 125 18.14 0.67 -0.82
N SER A 126 17.88 -0.13 -1.85
CA SER A 126 17.19 0.33 -3.07
C SER A 126 15.72 0.66 -2.80
N GLN A 127 15.04 -0.15 -1.97
CA GLN A 127 13.69 0.12 -1.50
C GLN A 127 13.63 1.38 -0.62
N ALA A 128 14.57 1.51 0.31
CA ALA A 128 14.69 2.69 1.17
C ALA A 128 14.90 3.98 0.37
N LYS A 129 15.75 3.96 -0.67
CA LYS A 129 15.96 5.09 -1.57
C LYS A 129 14.69 5.48 -2.33
N LYS A 130 13.94 4.49 -2.84
CA LYS A 130 12.67 4.73 -3.52
C LYS A 130 11.61 5.30 -2.58
N ALA A 131 11.53 4.78 -1.35
CA ALA A 131 10.59 5.28 -0.36
C ALA A 131 10.93 6.70 0.08
N MET A 132 12.21 7.01 0.29
CA MET A 132 12.68 8.34 0.66
C MET A 132 12.44 9.38 -0.46
N SER A 133 12.57 8.98 -1.73
CA SER A 133 12.25 9.87 -2.85
C SER A 133 10.75 10.15 -2.97
N GLN A 134 9.89 9.19 -2.64
CA GLN A 134 8.43 9.36 -2.67
C GLN A 134 7.88 10.12 -1.45
N THR A 135 8.68 10.28 -0.40
CA THR A 135 8.21 10.83 0.88
C THR A 135 8.92 12.12 1.28
N ASN A 136 9.56 12.79 0.33
CA ASN A 136 10.31 14.03 0.54
C ASN A 136 11.37 13.89 1.66
N ASN A 137 12.11 12.77 1.67
CA ASN A 137 13.12 12.42 2.68
C ASN A 137 12.60 12.32 4.12
N ASN A 138 11.33 11.97 4.32
CA ASN A 138 10.79 11.70 5.64
C ASN A 138 10.87 10.21 5.98
N LEU A 139 11.73 9.85 6.95
CA LEU A 139 11.96 8.47 7.38
C LEU A 139 10.69 7.73 7.79
N GLU A 140 9.85 8.32 8.65
CA GLU A 140 8.64 7.66 9.16
C GLU A 140 7.64 7.39 8.04
N ARG A 141 7.43 8.37 7.15
CA ARG A 141 6.58 8.17 5.97
C ARG A 141 7.18 7.18 4.98
N ALA A 142 8.50 7.15 4.82
CA ALA A 142 9.17 6.18 3.94
C ALA A 142 8.95 4.75 4.45
N ILE A 143 9.03 4.53 5.76
CA ILE A 143 8.77 3.23 6.38
C ILE A 143 7.29 2.84 6.19
N ASP A 144 6.35 3.73 6.47
CA ASP A 144 4.91 3.49 6.25
C ASP A 144 4.58 3.21 4.77
N TRP A 145 5.23 3.95 3.86
CA TRP A 145 5.13 3.73 2.42
C TRP A 145 5.66 2.34 2.03
N LEU A 146 6.78 1.90 2.61
CA LEU A 146 7.31 0.56 2.36
C LEU A 146 6.39 -0.55 2.86
N PHE A 147 5.77 -0.40 4.03
CA PHE A 147 4.82 -1.41 4.54
C PHE A 147 3.52 -1.47 3.75
N SER A 148 3.05 -0.34 3.22
CA SER A 148 1.85 -0.30 2.37
C SER A 148 2.11 -0.83 0.96
N HIS A 149 3.35 -0.76 0.47
CA HIS A 149 3.74 -1.15 -0.89
C HIS A 149 4.60 -2.43 -0.94
N SER A 150 4.82 -3.13 0.19
CA SER A 150 5.64 -4.35 0.22
C SER A 150 4.98 -5.56 -0.46
N GLY A 151 3.69 -5.46 -0.82
CA GLY A 151 2.92 -6.50 -1.51
C GLY A 151 2.74 -6.27 -3.02
N GLU A 152 2.89 -5.03 -3.49
CA GLU A 152 3.01 -4.75 -4.92
C GLU A 152 4.48 -4.94 -5.26
N GLU A 153 4.80 -5.82 -6.22
CA GLU A 153 6.16 -6.06 -6.66
C GLU A 153 6.91 -4.73 -6.84
N MET A 154 7.75 -4.38 -5.87
CA MET A 154 8.82 -3.42 -6.07
C MET A 154 9.83 -4.13 -6.99
N ALA A 155 9.47 -4.21 -8.27
CA ALA A 155 10.30 -4.67 -9.36
C ALA A 155 11.50 -3.75 -9.46
N ILE A 156 12.52 -4.08 -8.67
CA ILE A 156 13.89 -3.68 -8.88
C ILE A 156 14.60 -5.01 -9.08
N ASP A 157 15.31 -5.10 -10.20
CA ASP A 157 15.81 -6.28 -10.92
C ASP A 157 16.81 -7.19 -10.16
N GLU A 158 16.56 -7.50 -8.88
CA GLU A 158 17.35 -8.47 -8.10
C GLU A 158 16.44 -9.43 -7.31
N PRO A 159 16.80 -10.74 -7.25
CA PRO A 159 16.00 -11.74 -6.56
C PRO A 159 16.23 -11.63 -5.04
N VAL A 160 15.62 -10.64 -4.42
CA VAL A 160 15.40 -10.68 -2.97
C VAL A 160 14.24 -11.63 -2.76
N VAL A 161 14.55 -12.87 -2.38
CA VAL A 161 13.58 -13.85 -1.89
C VAL A 161 12.74 -13.18 -0.78
N PRO A 162 11.49 -12.78 -1.05
CA PRO A 162 10.62 -12.27 -0.01
C PRO A 162 10.13 -13.53 0.71
N THR A 163 10.78 -13.89 1.81
CA THR A 163 10.18 -14.84 2.76
C THR A 163 9.12 -14.10 3.57
N ILE A 164 8.15 -13.54 2.88
CA ILE A 164 6.82 -13.33 3.43
C ILE A 164 5.96 -14.27 2.60
N SER A 165 6.15 -15.56 2.84
CA SER A 165 5.08 -16.50 2.62
C SER A 165 3.93 -16.03 3.51
N GLY A 166 3.05 -15.20 2.96
CA GLY A 166 1.63 -15.37 3.19
C GLY A 166 1.36 -16.81 2.79
N SER A 167 1.60 -17.72 3.73
CA SER A 167 1.27 -19.11 3.55
C SER A 167 -0.23 -19.06 3.31
N GLU A 168 -0.63 -19.29 2.07
CA GLU A 168 -1.95 -19.84 1.81
C GLU A 168 -1.96 -21.25 2.44
N THR A 169 -1.82 -21.31 3.76
CA THR A 169 -2.34 -22.39 4.57
C THR A 169 -3.76 -22.51 4.08
N SER A 170 -4.06 -23.64 3.44
CA SER A 170 -5.42 -24.12 3.21
C SER A 170 -6.08 -24.27 4.58
N ALA A 171 -6.40 -23.14 5.18
CA ALA A 171 -6.98 -23.04 6.49
C ALA A 171 -8.40 -23.53 6.32
N SER A 172 -8.76 -24.49 7.17
CA SER A 172 -10.13 -24.93 7.30
C SER A 172 -11.02 -23.70 7.50
N PRO A 173 -12.17 -23.61 6.80
CA PRO A 173 -13.10 -22.50 6.97
C PRO A 173 -13.83 -22.54 8.32
N ARG A 174 -13.57 -23.57 9.13
CA ARG A 174 -14.14 -23.73 10.46
C ARG A 174 -13.20 -23.22 11.53
N TYR A 175 -13.78 -22.53 12.49
CA TYR A 175 -13.07 -21.89 13.57
C TYR A 175 -13.74 -22.17 14.91
N GLU A 176 -12.94 -22.27 15.97
CA GLU A 176 -13.41 -22.33 17.36
C GLU A 176 -13.07 -21.02 18.08
N LEU A 177 -13.98 -20.56 18.94
CA LEU A 177 -13.74 -19.42 19.81
C LEU A 177 -12.75 -19.81 20.92
N ILE A 178 -11.58 -19.16 20.94
CA ILE A 178 -10.52 -19.42 21.93
C ILE A 178 -10.41 -18.32 22.98
N GLY A 179 -10.94 -17.13 22.69
CA GLY A 179 -10.86 -16.01 23.61
C GLY A 179 -11.67 -14.82 23.13
N PHE A 180 -11.98 -13.93 24.05
CA PHE A 180 -12.67 -12.67 23.74
C PHE A 180 -12.30 -11.59 24.76
N ILE A 181 -12.36 -10.34 24.32
CA ILE A 181 -12.12 -9.15 25.14
C ILE A 181 -13.44 -8.40 25.27
N SER A 182 -13.84 -8.11 26.50
CA SER A 182 -15.05 -7.35 26.81
C SER A 182 -14.66 -5.98 27.34
N HIS A 183 -15.30 -4.94 26.83
CA HIS A 183 -15.22 -3.59 27.37
C HIS A 183 -16.39 -3.37 28.34
N ARG A 184 -16.10 -3.24 29.63
CA ARG A 184 -17.10 -2.93 30.65
C ARG A 184 -17.17 -1.43 30.88
N GLY A 185 -18.10 -0.78 30.20
CA GLY A 185 -18.37 0.65 30.35
C GLY A 185 -19.54 1.09 29.48
N THR A 186 -20.20 2.17 29.88
CA THR A 186 -21.31 2.78 29.12
C THR A 186 -20.84 3.88 28.17
N SER A 187 -19.52 4.11 28.10
CA SER A 187 -18.88 5.17 27.31
C SER A 187 -17.76 4.58 26.47
N ALA A 188 -17.58 5.09 25.25
CA ALA A 188 -16.44 4.72 24.42
C ALA A 188 -15.10 5.29 24.94
N HIS A 189 -15.15 6.33 25.77
CA HIS A 189 -13.96 7.04 26.26
C HIS A 189 -13.49 6.55 27.64
N CYS A 190 -14.31 5.76 28.33
CA CYS A 190 -13.95 5.21 29.63
C CYS A 190 -14.67 3.88 29.90
N GLY A 191 -13.91 2.94 30.43
CA GLY A 191 -14.40 1.65 30.88
C GLY A 191 -13.23 0.77 31.28
N HIS A 192 -13.53 -0.50 31.49
CA HIS A 192 -12.57 -1.49 31.97
C HIS A 192 -12.50 -2.68 31.03
N TYR A 193 -11.31 -3.02 30.54
CA TYR A 193 -11.12 -4.18 29.68
C TYR A 193 -10.86 -5.42 30.50
N VAL A 194 -11.57 -6.49 30.16
CA VAL A 194 -11.32 -7.83 30.69
C VAL A 194 -11.20 -8.82 29.55
N ALA A 195 -10.31 -9.80 29.71
CA ALA A 195 -10.11 -10.84 28.72
C ALA A 195 -10.62 -12.18 29.27
N HIS A 196 -11.31 -12.93 28.43
CA HIS A 196 -11.69 -14.31 28.72
C HIS A 196 -10.96 -15.20 27.72
N ILE A 197 -10.28 -16.23 28.21
CA ILE A 197 -9.51 -17.15 27.38
C ILE A 197 -9.93 -18.58 27.73
N LYS A 198 -10.19 -19.38 26.71
CA LYS A 198 -10.46 -20.81 26.84
C LYS A 198 -9.13 -21.55 27.01
N LYS A 199 -8.96 -22.25 28.14
CA LYS A 199 -7.81 -23.11 28.44
C LYS A 199 -8.29 -24.53 28.63
N GLY A 200 -8.02 -25.40 27.64
CA GLY A 200 -8.64 -26.72 27.58
C GLY A 200 -10.16 -26.58 27.46
N ASP A 201 -10.90 -27.17 28.39
CA ASP A 201 -12.36 -27.09 28.43
C ASP A 201 -12.90 -26.02 29.40
N GLN A 202 -12.01 -25.24 30.02
CA GLN A 202 -12.39 -24.23 31.03
C GLN A 202 -12.18 -22.81 30.51
N TRP A 203 -13.12 -21.92 30.84
CA TRP A 203 -13.00 -20.50 30.56
C TRP A 203 -12.39 -19.78 31.76
N VAL A 204 -11.40 -18.93 31.49
CA VAL A 204 -10.70 -18.17 32.52
C VAL A 204 -10.82 -16.68 32.21
N LEU A 205 -11.34 -15.92 33.17
CA LEU A 205 -11.37 -14.47 33.18
C LEU A 205 -10.06 -13.92 33.74
N PHE A 206 -9.43 -13.06 32.95
CA PHE A 206 -8.28 -12.25 33.32
C PHE A 206 -8.75 -10.80 33.47
N ASN A 207 -8.68 -10.32 34.71
CA ASN A 207 -9.01 -8.96 35.09
C ASN A 207 -7.83 -8.39 35.89
N ASP A 208 -6.88 -7.78 35.19
CA ASP A 208 -5.61 -7.28 35.74
C ASP A 208 -4.88 -8.36 36.57
N ASN A 209 -4.79 -8.17 37.89
CA ASN A 209 -4.16 -9.09 38.83
C ASN A 209 -5.09 -10.20 39.33
N LYS A 210 -6.37 -10.19 38.93
CA LYS A 210 -7.36 -11.19 39.32
C LYS A 210 -7.59 -12.16 38.17
N VAL A 211 -7.42 -13.44 38.47
CA VAL A 211 -7.69 -14.54 37.56
C VAL A 211 -8.77 -15.41 38.20
N ALA A 212 -9.85 -15.67 37.48
CA ALA A 212 -10.97 -16.46 37.97
C ALA A 212 -11.49 -17.40 36.87
N GLU A 213 -11.91 -18.60 37.27
CA GLU A 213 -12.63 -19.50 36.37
C GLU A 213 -14.07 -19.01 36.16
N VAL A 214 -14.56 -19.13 34.93
CA VAL A 214 -15.91 -18.73 34.52
C VAL A 214 -16.69 -19.97 34.06
N PRO A 215 -17.61 -20.49 34.88
CA PRO A 215 -18.39 -21.68 34.53
C PRO A 215 -19.38 -21.44 33.39
N ASP A 216 -19.90 -20.21 33.27
CA ASP A 216 -20.88 -19.80 32.25
C ASP A 216 -20.30 -18.68 31.40
N ALA A 217 -19.58 -19.07 30.34
CA ALA A 217 -18.96 -18.13 29.42
C ALA A 217 -19.95 -17.58 28.37
N GLU A 218 -21.07 -18.28 28.10
CA GLU A 218 -22.03 -17.89 27.05
C GLU A 218 -22.60 -16.49 27.28
N LYS A 219 -22.93 -16.18 28.54
CA LYS A 219 -23.40 -14.84 28.91
C LYS A 219 -22.32 -13.77 28.71
N ALA A 220 -21.07 -14.08 29.01
CA ALA A 220 -19.95 -13.15 28.89
C ALA A 220 -19.53 -12.93 27.42
N ILE A 221 -19.67 -13.96 26.58
CA ILE A 221 -19.48 -13.89 25.13
C ILE A 221 -20.41 -12.84 24.54
N GLY A 222 -21.69 -12.80 24.98
CA GLY A 222 -22.68 -11.85 24.49
C GLY A 222 -22.30 -10.37 24.62
N GLU A 223 -21.44 -10.03 25.58
CA GLU A 223 -21.05 -8.65 25.93
C GLU A 223 -19.61 -8.32 25.48
N ALA A 224 -19.02 -9.18 24.64
CA ALA A 224 -17.66 -9.00 24.18
C ALA A 224 -17.56 -8.06 22.97
N TYR A 225 -16.41 -7.39 22.88
CA TYR A 225 -16.09 -6.40 21.85
C TYR A 225 -15.21 -7.00 20.76
N ILE A 226 -14.17 -7.75 21.14
CA ILE A 226 -13.25 -8.41 20.20
C ILE A 226 -13.28 -9.91 20.48
N TYR A 227 -13.40 -10.71 19.43
CA TYR A 227 -13.41 -12.17 19.51
C TYR A 227 -12.20 -12.74 18.79
N PHE A 228 -11.58 -13.75 19.38
CA PHE A 228 -10.45 -14.47 18.82
C PHE A 228 -10.87 -15.89 18.50
N TYR A 229 -10.80 -16.21 17.21
CA TYR A 229 -11.15 -17.50 16.65
C TYR A 229 -9.87 -18.19 16.15
N LYS A 230 -9.77 -19.49 16.41
CA LYS A 230 -8.68 -20.33 15.93
C LYS A 230 -9.21 -21.29 14.88
N SER A 231 -8.51 -21.41 13.75
CA SER A 231 -8.89 -22.39 12.71
C SER A 231 -8.79 -23.81 13.28
N ILE A 232 -9.85 -24.59 13.07
CA ILE A 232 -9.94 -26.00 13.44
C ILE A 232 -9.42 -26.79 12.23
N LEU A 233 -8.24 -27.40 12.37
CA LEU A 233 -7.67 -28.28 11.34
C LEU A 233 -8.51 -29.54 11.12
#